data_AF-A0A3D4QRR2-F1
#
_entry.id   AF-A0A3D4QRR2-F1
#
_cell.length_a   1.000
_cell.length_b   1.000
_cell.length_c   1.000
_cell.angle_alpha   90.00
_cell.angle_beta   90.00
_cell.angle_gamma   90.00
#
_symmetry.space_group_name_H-M   'P 1'
#
loop_
_entity.id
_entity.type
_entity.pdbx_description
1 polymer ?
#
loop_
_entity_poly.entity_id
_entity_poly.type
_entity_poly.pdbx_seq_one_letter_code
_entity_poly.pdbx_strand_id
1 'polypeptide(L)'
;MFGLLGTLGILAIVHFLEFEYGIYGVLTILIFHYCREDDKLPVYQGILTLAGTLIYSFHVIQLFSVVSSFIVLGGKKDELRLNKWVQYGFYPVHIILLYILQGITA
;
A
#
# COMPACT_ATOMS: atom_id res chain seq x y z
N MET A 1 -6.03 -21.12 -13.94
CA MET A 1 -7.39 -21.32 -13.39
C MET A 1 -7.45 -21.11 -11.88
N PHE A 2 -6.69 -21.87 -11.07
CA PHE A 2 -6.74 -21.77 -9.59
C PHE A 2 -6.34 -20.42 -9.00
N GLY A 3 -5.35 -19.73 -9.58
CA GLY A 3 -4.92 -18.41 -9.08
C GLY A 3 -6.00 -17.33 -9.19
N LEU A 4 -6.73 -17.28 -10.31
CA LEU A 4 -7.82 -16.31 -10.54
C LEU A 4 -8.98 -16.56 -9.57
N LEU A 5 -9.34 -17.83 -9.38
CA LEU A 5 -10.37 -18.25 -8.44
C LEU A 5 -9.99 -17.89 -7.00
N GLY A 6 -8.72 -18.06 -6.63
CA GLY A 6 -8.17 -17.63 -5.35
C GLY A 6 -8.26 -16.12 -5.15
N THR A 7 -7.87 -15.32 -6.14
CA THR A 7 -7.98 -13.85 -6.06
C THR A 7 -9.42 -13.38 -5.93
N LEU A 8 -10.37 -14.00 -6.66
CA LEU A 8 -11.78 -13.67 -6.56
C LEU A 8 -12.34 -14.01 -5.16
N GLY A 9 -11.92 -15.14 -4.58
CA GLY A 9 -12.27 -15.49 -3.21
C GLY A 9 -11.77 -14.48 -2.19
N ILE A 10 -10.50 -14.04 -2.31
CA ILE A 10 -9.92 -13.01 -1.42
C ILE A 10 -10.68 -11.69 -1.56
N LEU A 11 -11.02 -11.27 -2.78
CA LEU A 11 -11.79 -10.05 -3.01
C LEU A 11 -13.18 -10.11 -2.36
N ALA A 12 -13.87 -11.26 -2.47
CA ALA A 12 -15.17 -11.46 -1.84
C ALA A 12 -15.08 -11.42 -0.30
N ILE A 13 -14.07 -12.07 0.29
CA ILE A 13 -13.84 -12.08 1.73
C ILE A 13 -13.56 -10.66 2.24
N VAL A 14 -12.66 -9.94 1.56
CA VAL A 14 -12.25 -8.60 1.96
C VAL A 14 -13.40 -7.60 1.86
N HIS A 15 -14.29 -7.77 0.88
CA HIS A 15 -15.51 -6.98 0.75
C HIS A 15 -16.53 -7.31 1.84
N PHE A 16 -16.75 -8.61 2.12
CA PHE A 16 -17.74 -9.05 3.11
C PHE A 16 -17.35 -8.69 4.55
N LEU A 17 -16.05 -8.71 4.86
CA LEU A 17 -15.52 -8.35 6.18
C LEU A 17 -15.29 -6.85 6.36
N GLU A 18 -15.67 -6.02 5.37
CA GLU A 18 -15.60 -4.55 5.44
C GLU A 18 -14.22 -4.02 5.91
N PHE A 19 -13.13 -4.64 5.43
CA PHE A 19 -11.78 -4.17 5.76
C PHE A 19 -11.57 -2.73 5.32
N GLU A 20 -10.85 -1.96 6.13
CA GLU A 20 -10.58 -0.53 5.89
C GLU A 20 -9.99 -0.25 4.50
N TYR A 21 -9.04 -1.07 4.04
CA TYR A 21 -8.43 -0.93 2.72
C TYR A 21 -9.19 -1.67 1.61
N GLY A 22 -10.14 -2.54 1.97
CA GLY A 22 -11.03 -3.24 1.04
C GLY A 22 -10.33 -3.85 -0.19
N ILE A 23 -11.05 -3.83 -1.31
CA ILE A 23 -10.59 -4.31 -2.61
C ILE A 23 -9.35 -3.52 -3.08
N TYR A 24 -9.26 -2.25 -2.74
CA TYR A 24 -8.13 -1.40 -3.09
C TYR A 24 -6.80 -2.00 -2.62
N GLY A 25 -6.70 -2.43 -1.36
CA GLY A 25 -5.46 -3.00 -0.82
C GLY A 25 -5.02 -4.27 -1.55
N VAL A 26 -5.96 -5.13 -1.93
CA VAL A 26 -5.66 -6.35 -2.70
C VAL A 26 -5.16 -5.99 -4.10
N LEU A 27 -5.82 -5.04 -4.77
CA LEU A 27 -5.41 -4.59 -6.10
C LEU A 27 -4.02 -3.93 -6.08
N THR A 28 -3.69 -3.18 -5.04
CA THR A 28 -2.35 -2.57 -4.89
C THR A 28 -1.25 -3.64 -4.90
N ILE A 29 -1.45 -4.73 -4.17
CA ILE A 29 -0.51 -5.87 -4.12
C ILE A 29 -0.45 -6.56 -5.48
N LEU A 30 -1.60 -6.80 -6.13
CA LEU A 30 -1.65 -7.48 -7.43
C LEU A 30 -0.96 -6.68 -8.53
N ILE A 31 -1.22 -5.37 -8.63
CA ILE A 31 -0.55 -4.48 -9.59
C ILE A 31 0.96 -4.49 -9.34
N PHE A 32 1.39 -4.40 -8.08
CA PHE A 32 2.81 -4.44 -7.76
C PHE A 32 3.45 -5.79 -8.10
N HIS A 33 2.74 -6.90 -7.89
CA HIS A 33 3.25 -8.24 -8.19
C HIS A 33 3.41 -8.48 -9.70
N TYR A 34 2.41 -8.10 -10.51
CA TYR A 34 2.42 -8.37 -11.95
C TYR A 34 3.17 -7.32 -12.76
N CYS A 35 3.11 -6.04 -12.36
CA CYS A 35 3.73 -4.93 -13.11
C CYS A 35 5.06 -4.48 -12.52
N ARG A 36 5.69 -5.28 -11.65
CA ARG A 36 6.93 -4.90 -10.95
C ARG A 36 8.06 -4.45 -11.88
N GLU A 37 8.16 -5.08 -13.04
CA GLU A 37 9.23 -4.86 -14.01
C GLU A 37 8.86 -3.83 -15.09
N ASP A 38 7.63 -3.30 -15.04
CA ASP A 38 7.17 -2.28 -15.97
C ASP A 38 7.45 -0.89 -15.41
N ASP A 39 8.13 -0.05 -16.20
CA ASP A 39 8.41 1.35 -15.86
C ASP A 39 7.12 2.18 -15.63
N LYS A 40 5.97 1.70 -16.12
CA LYS A 40 4.65 2.30 -15.94
C LYS A 40 3.97 1.93 -14.63
N LEU A 41 4.58 1.10 -13.78
CA LEU A 41 4.07 0.76 -12.45
C LEU A 41 3.57 1.96 -11.63
N PRO A 42 4.26 3.14 -11.58
CA PRO A 42 3.79 4.27 -10.80
C PRO A 42 2.49 4.86 -11.37
N VAL A 43 2.28 4.75 -12.68
CA VAL A 43 1.04 5.18 -13.33
C VAL A 43 -0.10 4.26 -12.93
N TYR A 44 0.10 2.94 -12.94
CA TYR A 44 -0.92 1.98 -12.52
C TYR A 44 -1.29 2.15 -11.05
N GLN A 45 -0.30 2.32 -10.17
CA GLN A 45 -0.51 2.60 -8.75
C GLN A 45 -1.16 3.96 -8.52
N GLY A 46 -0.81 4.97 -9.33
CA GLY A 46 -1.41 6.29 -9.31
C GLY A 46 -2.89 6.28 -9.65
N ILE A 47 -3.26 5.63 -10.76
CA ILE A 47 -4.66 5.47 -11.18
C ILE A 47 -5.45 4.70 -10.12
N LEU A 48 -4.90 3.60 -9.61
CA LEU A 48 -5.56 2.80 -8.58
C LEU A 48 -5.78 3.60 -7.29
N THR A 49 -4.77 4.38 -6.87
CA THR A 49 -4.84 5.20 -5.66
C THR A 49 -5.83 6.35 -5.82
N LEU A 50 -5.85 7.01 -6.98
CA LEU A 50 -6.84 8.04 -7.27
C LEU A 50 -8.27 7.47 -7.26
N ALA A 51 -8.48 6.33 -7.93
CA ALA A 51 -9.78 5.65 -7.94
C ALA A 51 -10.19 5.19 -6.52
N GLY A 52 -9.25 4.63 -5.75
CA GLY A 52 -9.46 4.23 -4.36
C GLY A 52 -9.85 5.41 -3.48
N THR A 53 -9.13 6.54 -3.58
CA THR A 53 -9.44 7.77 -2.84
C THR A 53 -10.84 8.29 -3.15
N LEU A 54 -11.29 8.23 -4.42
CA LEU A 54 -12.62 8.70 -4.81
C LEU A 54 -13.75 7.75 -4.37
N ILE A 55 -13.53 6.44 -4.44
CA ILE A 55 -14.55 5.43 -4.12
C ILE A 55 -14.69 5.23 -2.61
N TYR A 56 -13.56 5.12 -1.90
CA TYR A 56 -13.53 4.84 -0.46
C TYR A 56 -13.41 6.12 0.39
N SER A 57 -13.38 7.30 -0.24
CA SER A 57 -13.19 8.59 0.44
C SER A 57 -11.95 8.59 1.35
N PHE A 58 -10.88 7.91 0.91
CA PHE A 58 -9.64 7.86 1.69
C PHE A 58 -9.04 9.26 1.87
N HIS A 59 -8.28 9.43 2.94
CA HIS A 59 -7.61 10.70 3.20
C HIS A 59 -6.63 11.04 2.06
N VAL A 60 -6.49 12.34 1.77
CA VAL A 60 -5.56 12.88 0.75
C VAL A 60 -4.13 12.38 0.95
N ILE A 61 -3.78 12.03 2.19
CA ILE A 61 -2.48 11.45 2.58
C ILE A 61 -2.16 10.18 1.76
N GLN A 62 -3.18 9.43 1.32
CA GLN A 62 -2.98 8.21 0.55
C GLN A 62 -2.35 8.45 -0.82
N LEU A 63 -2.52 9.64 -1.41
CA LEU A 63 -1.90 10.00 -2.68
C LEU A 63 -0.36 10.03 -2.60
N PHE A 64 0.21 10.28 -1.42
CA PHE A 64 1.66 10.25 -1.22
C PHE A 64 2.25 8.84 -1.40
N SER A 65 1.43 7.77 -1.31
CA SER A 65 1.88 6.41 -1.58
C SER A 65 2.40 6.23 -3.01
N VAL A 66 1.87 6.98 -3.98
CA VAL A 66 2.29 6.91 -5.39
C VAL A 66 3.75 7.32 -5.56
N VAL A 67 4.20 8.32 -4.78
CA VAL A 67 5.59 8.80 -4.78
C VAL A 67 6.56 7.67 -4.40
N SER A 68 6.16 6.80 -3.46
CA SER A 68 6.98 5.66 -3.05
C SER A 68 7.25 4.68 -4.21
N SER A 69 6.33 4.55 -5.16
CA SER A 69 6.49 3.65 -6.31
C SER A 69 7.61 4.12 -7.25
N PHE A 70 7.86 5.43 -7.37
CA PHE A 70 8.99 5.95 -8.14
C PHE A 70 10.33 5.62 -7.49
N ILE A 71 10.41 5.70 -6.16
CA ILE A 71 11.64 5.35 -5.41
C ILE A 71 11.96 3.87 -5.57
N VAL A 72 10.94 3.00 -5.56
CA VAL A 72 11.12 1.55 -5.69
C VAL A 72 11.66 1.14 -7.06
N LEU A 73 11.30 1.85 -8.14
CA LEU A 73 11.81 1.57 -9.49
C LEU A 73 13.22 2.15 -9.72
N GLY A 74 13.49 3.35 -9.19
CA GLY A 74 14.79 4.01 -9.34
C GLY A 74 15.89 3.45 -8.43
N GLY A 75 15.53 2.76 -7.35
CA GLY A 75 16.46 2.19 -6.40
C GLY A 75 17.15 0.92 -6.90
N LYS A 76 18.48 0.89 -6.90
CA LYS A 76 19.22 -0.37 -7.03
C LYS A 76 18.83 -1.28 -5.85
N LYS A 77 18.24 -2.43 -6.16
CA LYS A 77 17.64 -3.39 -5.20
C LYS A 77 18.56 -3.75 -4.02
N ASP A 78 19.87 -3.67 -4.19
CA ASP A 78 20.87 -4.06 -3.19
C ASP A 78 21.36 -2.92 -2.29
N GLU A 79 21.25 -1.66 -2.72
CA GLU A 79 21.78 -0.51 -1.94
C GLU A 79 20.79 -0.02 -0.85
N LEU A 80 19.49 -0.32 -0.99
CA LEU A 80 18.43 0.15 -0.09
C LEU A 80 18.01 -0.88 0.97
N ARG A 81 18.79 -1.95 1.17
CA ARG A 81 18.48 -2.99 2.16
C ARG A 81 18.72 -2.47 3.57
N LEU A 82 17.65 -1.94 4.18
CA LEU A 82 17.63 -1.56 5.59
C LEU A 82 17.76 -2.78 6.51
N ASN A 83 18.33 -2.58 7.70
CA ASN A 83 18.40 -3.59 8.74
C ASN A 83 16.98 -4.04 9.15
N LYS A 84 16.78 -5.35 9.34
CA LYS A 84 15.49 -5.96 9.74
C LYS A 84 14.91 -5.30 10.99
N TRP A 85 15.76 -4.97 11.97
CA TRP A 85 15.34 -4.30 13.20
C TRP A 85 14.76 -2.91 12.94
N VAL A 86 15.34 -2.17 11.98
CA VAL A 86 14.83 -0.85 11.60
C VAL A 86 13.50 -0.98 10.87
N GLN A 87 13.36 -1.95 9.95
CA GLN A 87 12.10 -2.18 9.24
C GLN A 87 10.96 -2.61 10.17
N TYR A 88 11.19 -3.61 11.02
CA TYR A 88 10.17 -4.10 11.95
C TYR A 88 9.90 -3.12 13.09
N GLY A 89 10.90 -2.34 13.51
CA GLY A 89 10.75 -1.32 14.54
C GLY A 89 10.01 -0.07 14.06
N PHE A 90 10.14 0.30 12.77
CA PHE A 90 9.52 1.50 12.24
C PHE A 90 8.00 1.50 12.43
N TYR A 91 7.33 0.36 12.20
CA TYR A 91 5.88 0.25 12.31
C TYR A 91 5.34 0.54 13.74
N PRO A 92 5.73 -0.20 14.80
CA PRO A 92 5.26 0.08 16.15
C PRO A 92 5.72 1.45 16.66
N VAL A 93 6.94 1.90 16.31
CA VAL A 93 7.47 3.17 16.79
C VAL A 93 6.68 4.36 16.27
N HIS A 94 6.32 4.42 14.98
CA HIS A 94 5.55 5.56 14.49
C HIS A 94 4.10 5.57 15.01
N ILE A 95 3.50 4.40 15.28
CA ILE A 95 2.19 4.33 15.95
C ILE A 95 2.28 4.88 17.38
N ILE A 96 3.31 4.50 18.14
CA ILE A 96 3.55 5.06 19.48
C ILE A 96 3.77 6.58 19.39
N LEU A 97 4.52 7.05 18.39
CA LEU A 97 4.75 8.48 18.17
C LEU A 97 3.44 9.21 17.88
N LEU A 98 2.58 8.69 17.00
CA LEU A 98 1.27 9.27 16.70
C LEU A 98 0.39 9.33 17.96
N TYR A 99 0.40 8.29 18.79
CA TYR A 99 -0.32 8.27 20.06
C TYR A 99 0.17 9.35 21.02
N ILE A 100 1.49 9.53 21.16
CA ILE A 100 2.09 10.59 21.98
C ILE A 100 1.71 11.97 21.45
N LEU A 101 1.82 12.19 20.14
CA LEU A 101 1.48 13.48 19.51
C LEU A 101 0.00 13.82 19.66
N GLN A 102 -0.89 12.84 19.51
CA GLN A 102 -2.31 13.01 19.77
C GLN A 102 -2.58 13.42 21.21
N GLY A 103 -1.89 12.81 22.19
CA GLY A 103 -2.00 13.18 23.60
C GLY A 103 -1.45 14.56 23.95
N ILE A 104 -0.56 15.13 23.12
CA ILE A 104 0.00 16.49 23.29
C ILE A 104 -0.90 17.55 22.64
N THR A 105 -1.70 17.19 21.64
CA THR A 105 -2.57 18.10 20.89
C THR A 105 -4.04 18.09 21.32
N ALA A 106 -4.40 17.24 22.28
CA ALA A 106 -5.71 17.19 22.95
C ALA A 106 -5.71 18.01 24.25
#